data_AF-A0A7J7HL17-F1
#
_entry.id   AF-A0A7J7HL17-F1
#
_cell.length_a   1.000
_cell.length_b   1.000
_cell.length_c   1.000
_cell.angle_alpha   90.00
_cell.angle_beta   90.00
_cell.angle_gamma   90.00
#
_symmetry.space_group_name_H-M   'P 1'
#
loop_
_entity.id
_entity.type
_entity.pdbx_description
1 polymer ?
#
loop_
_entity_poly.entity_id
_entity_poly.type
_entity_poly.pdbx_seq_one_letter_code
_entity_poly.pdbx_strand_id
1 'polypeptide(L)'
;MYCFAGRVPTLQEGNRMENIFSFPWSKDSPIVLGPRFKDAFQDPNSYLAIEPIFEKERYIVTYNPSKGNIYALLKDQAKSDDILKAAFHAHVLLHIIHSSNQNQPPYRKHRETDHSVFMRSITDLQSHITESYKMVSALYGPFKSKATEQVG
;
A
#
# COMPACT_ATOMS: atom_id res chain seq x y z
N MET A 1 -14.93 25.96 10.61
CA MET A 1 -15.08 27.40 10.89
C MET A 1 -14.96 27.60 12.39
N TYR A 2 -13.78 27.97 12.89
CA TYR A 2 -13.52 28.11 14.33
C TYR A 2 -13.17 29.57 14.65
N CYS A 3 -14.16 30.33 15.12
CA CYS A 3 -13.95 31.62 15.79
C CYS A 3 -13.75 31.36 17.28
N PHE A 4 -12.52 31.08 17.69
CA PHE A 4 -12.18 31.01 19.11
C PHE A 4 -11.95 32.46 19.60
N ALA A 5 -12.83 32.99 20.46
CA ALA A 5 -12.77 34.33 21.07
C ALA A 5 -13.29 35.55 20.25
N GLY A 6 -14.14 35.35 19.23
CA GLY A 6 -14.90 36.46 18.62
C GLY A 6 -14.08 37.47 17.80
N ARG A 7 -12.81 37.16 17.52
CA ARG A 7 -11.93 37.95 16.65
C ARG A 7 -11.67 37.19 15.36
N VAL A 8 -11.85 37.85 14.22
CA VAL A 8 -11.54 37.27 12.91
C VAL A 8 -10.01 37.24 12.74
N PRO A 9 -9.38 36.06 12.58
CA PRO A 9 -7.94 35.98 12.39
C PRO A 9 -7.53 36.63 11.07
N THR A 10 -6.31 37.19 11.05
CA THR A 10 -5.73 37.70 9.81
C THR A 10 -5.45 36.56 8.83
N LEU A 11 -5.26 36.88 7.54
CA LEU A 11 -5.00 35.88 6.50
C LEU A 11 -3.74 35.04 6.81
N GLN A 12 -2.73 35.65 7.43
CA GLN A 12 -1.52 34.95 7.87
C GLN A 12 -1.76 34.02 9.07
N GLU A 13 -2.57 34.45 10.05
CA GLU A 13 -2.94 33.63 11.21
C GLU A 13 -3.89 32.49 10.82
N GLY A 14 -4.82 32.76 9.92
CA GLY A 14 -5.69 31.77 9.28
C GLY A 14 -4.86 30.69 8.61
N ASN A 15 -4.00 31.06 7.66
CA ASN A 15 -3.13 30.12 6.95
C ASN A 15 -2.21 29.31 7.88
N ARG A 16 -1.76 29.87 9.01
CA ARG A 16 -0.91 29.15 9.97
C ARG A 16 -1.68 28.17 10.84
N MET A 17 -2.95 28.46 11.14
CA MET A 17 -3.84 27.59 11.93
C MET A 17 -4.66 26.63 11.07
N GLU A 18 -4.71 26.88 9.76
CA GLU A 18 -5.33 26.03 8.77
C GLU A 18 -4.46 24.80 8.51
N ASN A 19 -4.86 23.69 9.12
CA ASN A 19 -4.22 22.39 8.97
C ASN A 19 -4.61 21.68 7.65
N ILE A 20 -4.69 22.43 6.55
CA ILE A 20 -5.10 21.94 5.22
C ILE A 20 -4.05 20.96 4.69
N PHE A 21 -2.80 21.23 5.02
CA PHE A 21 -1.69 20.29 4.90
C PHE A 21 -1.20 19.91 6.29
N SER A 22 -2.08 19.36 7.13
CA SER A 22 -1.55 18.44 8.14
C SER A 22 -0.72 17.42 7.40
N PHE A 23 0.39 17.00 8.01
CA PHE A 23 1.11 15.82 7.59
C PHE A 23 0.48 14.58 8.26
N PRO A 24 -0.55 13.92 7.66
CA PRO A 24 -0.71 12.49 7.74
C PRO A 24 -0.13 11.80 6.49
N TRP A 25 0.16 12.55 5.41
CA TRP A 25 0.62 11.99 4.13
C TRP A 25 2.15 11.77 4.07
N SER A 26 2.91 12.30 5.05
CA SER A 26 4.34 11.94 5.24
C SER A 26 4.56 10.76 6.14
N LYS A 27 3.51 10.27 6.82
CA LYS A 27 3.63 8.98 7.49
C LYS A 27 3.71 7.98 6.36
N ASP A 28 4.89 7.36 6.21
CA ASP A 28 5.26 6.43 5.16
C ASP A 28 4.03 5.77 4.53
N SER A 29 3.71 6.15 3.29
CA SER A 29 2.71 5.40 2.54
C SER A 29 3.24 3.97 2.48
N PRO A 30 2.54 2.98 3.07
CA PRO A 30 3.02 1.60 3.06
C PRO A 30 3.01 1.03 1.64
N ILE A 31 2.59 1.80 0.63
CA ILE A 31 2.51 1.43 -0.77
C ILE A 31 3.30 2.44 -1.62
N VAL A 32 4.19 1.92 -2.45
CA VAL A 32 5.00 2.68 -3.42
C VAL A 32 4.68 2.19 -4.84
N LEU A 33 4.17 3.09 -5.68
CA LEU A 33 3.86 2.82 -7.09
C LEU A 33 5.04 3.23 -7.99
N GLY A 34 5.37 2.38 -8.97
CA GLY A 34 6.46 2.64 -9.91
C GLY A 34 7.87 2.77 -9.28
N PRO A 35 8.24 1.96 -8.27
CA PRO A 35 9.59 2.00 -7.71
C PRO A 35 10.63 1.47 -8.72
N ARG A 36 11.91 1.72 -8.44
CA ARG A 36 12.98 0.99 -9.13
C ARG A 36 12.98 -0.46 -8.64
N PHE A 37 13.37 -1.39 -9.52
CA PHE A 37 13.42 -2.82 -9.21
C PHE A 37 14.20 -3.14 -7.92
N LYS A 38 15.39 -2.54 -7.77
CA LYS A 38 16.26 -2.69 -6.58
C LYS A 38 15.62 -2.20 -5.27
N ASP A 39 14.59 -1.37 -5.37
CA ASP A 39 13.91 -0.85 -4.19
C ASP A 39 12.84 -1.83 -3.69
N ALA A 40 12.27 -2.65 -4.58
CA ALA A 40 11.19 -3.58 -4.30
C ALA A 40 11.67 -4.99 -3.90
N PHE A 41 12.80 -5.46 -4.42
CA PHE A 41 13.33 -6.80 -4.17
C PHE A 41 14.65 -6.76 -3.40
N GLN A 42 14.79 -7.66 -2.42
CA GLN A 42 16.04 -7.83 -1.67
C GLN A 42 17.09 -8.60 -2.48
N ASP A 43 16.66 -9.61 -3.21
CA ASP A 43 17.52 -10.50 -3.98
C ASP A 43 16.79 -11.04 -5.24
N PRO A 44 17.53 -11.60 -6.22
CA PRO A 44 16.91 -12.13 -7.45
C PRO A 44 15.93 -13.29 -7.22
N ASN A 45 16.12 -14.13 -6.21
CA ASN A 45 15.24 -15.28 -5.95
C ASN A 45 13.87 -14.80 -5.45
N SER A 46 13.83 -13.73 -4.66
CA SER A 46 12.57 -13.09 -4.24
C SER A 46 11.71 -12.65 -5.43
N TYR A 47 12.34 -12.23 -6.54
CA TYR A 47 11.62 -11.91 -7.78
C TYR A 47 11.16 -13.17 -8.52
N LEU A 48 12.07 -14.13 -8.75
CA LEU A 48 11.76 -15.38 -9.46
C LEU A 48 10.64 -16.19 -8.78
N ALA A 49 10.54 -16.07 -7.45
CA ALA A 49 9.52 -16.70 -6.63
C ALA A 49 8.10 -16.18 -6.88
N ILE A 50 7.95 -14.91 -7.30
CA ILE A 50 6.63 -14.27 -7.43
C ILE A 50 6.27 -13.90 -8.86
N GLU A 51 7.26 -13.76 -9.75
CA GLU A 51 7.02 -13.37 -11.15
C GLU A 51 5.99 -14.26 -11.86
N PRO A 52 6.00 -15.61 -11.71
CA PRO A 52 5.00 -16.48 -12.34
C PRO A 52 3.55 -16.18 -11.91
N ILE A 53 3.34 -15.63 -10.72
CA ILE A 53 2.00 -15.28 -10.22
C ILE A 53 1.40 -14.14 -11.05
N PHE A 54 2.24 -13.24 -11.55
CA PHE A 54 1.84 -12.03 -12.28
C PHE A 54 2.02 -12.15 -13.80
N GLU A 55 2.14 -13.35 -14.35
CA GLU A 55 2.39 -13.56 -15.79
C GLU A 55 1.38 -12.82 -16.68
N LYS A 56 0.11 -12.83 -16.27
CA LYS A 56 -1.02 -12.21 -17.01
C LYS A 56 -1.18 -10.70 -16.78
N GLU A 57 -0.42 -10.13 -15.85
CA GLU A 57 -0.55 -8.74 -15.45
C GLU A 57 0.59 -7.88 -16.02
N ARG A 58 0.34 -6.60 -16.29
CA ARG A 58 1.39 -5.62 -16.67
C ARG A 58 2.03 -4.94 -15.46
N TYR A 59 1.94 -5.55 -14.30
CA TYR A 59 2.56 -5.08 -13.06
C TYR A 59 2.93 -6.27 -12.16
N ILE A 60 3.72 -6.00 -11.12
CA ILE A 60 4.05 -6.95 -10.05
C ILE A 60 3.88 -6.23 -8.72
N VAL A 61 3.23 -6.88 -7.75
CA VAL A 61 3.13 -6.37 -6.37
C VAL A 61 3.94 -7.27 -5.45
N THR A 62 4.75 -6.66 -4.59
CA THR A 62 5.59 -7.35 -3.61
C THR A 62 5.71 -6.54 -2.32
N TYR A 63 6.23 -7.17 -1.27
CA TYR A 63 6.58 -6.53 0.00
C TYR A 63 8.08 -6.66 0.24
N ASN A 64 8.75 -5.57 0.59
CA ASN A 64 10.17 -5.60 0.98
C ASN A 64 10.28 -5.55 2.50
N PRO A 65 10.62 -6.67 3.19
CA PRO A 65 10.68 -6.71 4.64
C PRO A 65 11.79 -5.81 5.23
N SER A 66 12.88 -5.55 4.49
CA SER A 66 13.91 -4.61 4.96
C SER A 66 13.44 -3.16 4.99
N LYS A 67 12.47 -2.80 4.13
CA LYS A 67 11.99 -1.43 3.98
C LYS A 67 10.59 -1.22 4.55
N GLY A 68 9.90 -2.28 4.95
CA GLY A 68 8.58 -2.21 5.56
C GLY A 68 7.45 -1.80 4.60
N ASN A 69 7.69 -1.73 3.29
CA ASN A 69 6.76 -1.18 2.30
C ASN A 69 6.36 -2.22 1.25
N ILE A 70 5.16 -2.05 0.72
CA ILE A 70 4.62 -2.72 -0.45
C ILE A 70 4.99 -1.91 -1.69
N TYR A 71 5.38 -2.62 -2.75
CA TYR A 71 5.90 -2.06 -3.98
C TYR A 71 5.10 -2.62 -5.16
N ALA A 72 4.58 -1.72 -5.99
CA ALA A 72 3.87 -2.05 -7.21
C ALA A 72 4.72 -1.63 -8.42
N LEU A 73 5.45 -2.58 -8.98
CA LEU A 73 6.28 -2.37 -10.17
C LEU A 73 5.43 -2.45 -11.42
N LEU A 74 5.66 -1.54 -12.36
CA LEU A 74 4.97 -1.52 -13.65
C LEU A 74 5.88 -2.17 -14.70
N LYS A 75 5.34 -3.10 -15.48
CA LYS A 75 6.04 -3.66 -16.65
C LYS A 75 5.98 -2.64 -17.80
N ASP A 76 6.79 -2.89 -18.82
CA ASP A 76 6.75 -2.08 -20.05
C ASP A 76 5.32 -1.94 -20.58
N GLN A 77 4.96 -0.80 -21.19
CA GLN A 77 3.63 -0.52 -21.77
C GLN A 77 2.42 -0.74 -20.83
N ALA A 78 2.58 -0.63 -19.52
CA ALA A 78 1.44 -0.61 -18.59
C ALA A 78 0.50 0.58 -18.90
N LYS A 79 -0.80 0.33 -18.96
CA LYS A 79 -1.85 1.33 -19.20
C LYS A 79 -2.42 1.88 -17.89
N SER A 80 -3.28 2.90 -17.98
CA SER A 80 -3.96 3.47 -16.81
C SER A 80 -4.75 2.44 -16.00
N ASP A 81 -5.44 1.49 -16.67
CA ASP A 81 -6.14 0.40 -15.98
C ASP A 81 -5.18 -0.55 -15.24
N ASP A 82 -4.00 -0.82 -15.81
CA ASP A 82 -2.98 -1.64 -15.15
C ASP A 82 -2.44 -0.94 -13.89
N ILE A 83 -2.21 0.38 -13.97
CA ILE A 83 -1.76 1.19 -12.83
C ILE A 83 -2.81 1.22 -11.72
N LEU A 84 -4.08 1.40 -12.09
CA LEU A 84 -5.20 1.38 -11.14
C LEU A 84 -5.33 0.01 -10.48
N LYS A 85 -5.24 -1.06 -11.26
CA LYS A 85 -5.26 -2.44 -10.75
C LYS A 85 -4.07 -2.73 -9.85
N ALA A 86 -2.88 -2.25 -10.19
CA ALA A 86 -1.68 -2.39 -9.36
C ALA A 86 -1.83 -1.68 -8.01
N ALA A 87 -2.36 -0.45 -8.00
CA ALA A 87 -2.64 0.29 -6.78
C ALA A 87 -3.68 -0.44 -5.90
N PHE A 88 -4.78 -0.89 -6.51
CA PHE A 88 -5.79 -1.68 -5.82
C PHE A 88 -5.20 -2.97 -5.22
N HIS A 89 -4.39 -3.69 -6.01
CA HIS A 89 -3.73 -4.91 -5.56
C HIS A 89 -2.80 -4.66 -4.37
N ALA A 90 -2.00 -3.59 -4.42
CA ALA A 90 -1.15 -3.22 -3.30
C ALA A 90 -1.94 -2.97 -2.00
N HIS A 91 -3.12 -2.34 -2.10
CA HIS A 91 -4.03 -2.17 -0.95
C HIS A 91 -4.63 -3.48 -0.45
N VAL A 92 -5.00 -4.39 -1.34
CA VAL A 92 -5.49 -5.73 -0.96
C VAL A 92 -4.40 -6.50 -0.23
N LEU A 93 -3.15 -6.49 -0.73
CA LEU A 93 -2.03 -7.14 -0.06
C LEU A 93 -1.75 -6.53 1.32
N LEU A 94 -1.79 -5.20 1.42
CA LEU A 94 -1.65 -4.50 2.70
C LEU A 94 -2.70 -4.96 3.71
N HIS A 95 -3.95 -5.08 3.27
CA HIS A 95 -5.04 -5.53 4.10
C HIS A 95 -4.82 -6.96 4.61
N ILE A 96 -4.40 -7.89 3.74
CA ILE A 96 -4.11 -9.28 4.14
C ILE A 96 -3.00 -9.32 5.19
N ILE A 97 -1.90 -8.59 4.96
CA ILE A 97 -0.78 -8.52 5.91
C ILE A 97 -1.24 -7.97 7.27
N HIS A 98 -2.04 -6.89 7.27
CA HIS A 98 -2.56 -6.31 8.51
C HIS A 98 -3.53 -7.24 9.25
N SER A 99 -4.45 -7.88 8.53
CA SER A 99 -5.45 -8.79 9.11
C SER A 99 -4.79 -10.04 9.70
N SER A 100 -3.75 -10.57 9.05
CA SER A 100 -2.96 -11.69 9.57
C SER A 100 -2.30 -11.36 10.92
N ASN A 101 -1.82 -10.13 11.09
CA ASN A 101 -1.18 -9.66 12.32
C ASN A 101 -2.16 -9.42 13.48
N GLN A 102 -3.39 -8.97 13.18
CA GLN A 102 -4.41 -8.72 14.23
C GLN A 102 -4.89 -10.00 14.93
N ASN A 103 -4.73 -11.17 14.28
CA ASN A 103 -5.11 -12.47 14.84
C ASN A 103 -4.03 -13.05 15.78
N GLN A 104 -2.92 -12.34 16.03
CA GLN A 104 -1.88 -12.75 16.97
C GLN A 104 -2.06 -12.07 18.35
N PRO A 105 -1.78 -12.77 19.47
CA PRO A 105 -1.86 -12.16 20.79
C PRO A 105 -0.88 -10.98 20.89
N PRO A 106 -1.23 -9.89 21.61
CA PRO A 106 -0.39 -8.71 21.71
C PRO A 106 0.90 -9.06 22.48
N TYR A 107 1.95 -9.38 21.75
CA TYR A 107 3.29 -9.49 22.33
C TYR A 107 3.76 -8.09 22.77
N ARG A 108 4.34 -8.05 23.96
CA ARG A 108 4.58 -6.85 24.78
C ARG A 108 5.27 -5.72 24.01
N LYS A 109 4.85 -4.49 24.34
CA LYS A 109 5.48 -3.21 24.00
C LYS A 109 7.01 -3.31 23.99
N HIS A 110 7.62 -3.24 22.81
CA HIS A 110 8.94 -2.67 22.66
C HIS A 110 8.85 -1.57 21.60
N ARG A 111 9.28 -0.38 22.01
CA ARG A 111 9.29 0.82 21.17
C ARG A 111 10.35 0.68 20.09
N GLU A 112 9.98 1.18 18.91
CA GLU A 112 10.83 1.76 17.88
C GLU A 112 11.85 0.78 17.24
N THR A 113 11.74 0.64 15.91
CA THR A 113 12.69 -0.02 14.98
C THR A 113 12.50 -1.49 14.60
N ASP A 114 11.30 -2.07 14.71
CA ASP A 114 11.06 -3.43 14.22
C ASP A 114 10.11 -3.49 13.01
N HIS A 115 10.62 -3.07 11.85
CA HIS A 115 10.01 -3.43 10.55
C HIS A 115 10.08 -4.95 10.25
N SER A 116 10.76 -5.70 11.12
CA SER A 116 11.02 -7.14 11.05
C SER A 116 9.86 -8.03 11.51
N VAL A 117 8.81 -7.47 12.13
CA VAL A 117 7.71 -8.26 12.73
C VAL A 117 6.63 -8.65 11.71
N PHE A 118 6.65 -8.07 10.50
CA PHE A 118 5.53 -8.18 9.56
C PHE A 118 5.43 -9.52 8.81
N MET A 119 6.52 -10.28 8.65
CA MET A 119 6.49 -11.57 7.94
C MET A 119 7.46 -12.60 8.52
N ARG A 120 6.95 -13.82 8.77
CA ARG A 120 7.68 -14.92 9.41
C ARG A 120 8.59 -15.69 8.44
N SER A 121 8.31 -15.67 7.13
CA SER A 121 9.06 -16.37 6.08
C SER A 121 8.72 -15.86 4.66
N ILE A 122 9.61 -16.10 3.69
CA ILE A 122 9.37 -15.89 2.24
C ILE A 122 8.16 -16.70 1.76
N THR A 123 7.96 -17.90 2.31
CA THR A 123 6.80 -18.76 1.97
C THR A 123 5.48 -18.11 2.39
N ASP A 124 5.47 -17.38 3.51
CA ASP A 124 4.30 -16.62 3.96
C ASP A 124 4.04 -15.42 3.03
N LEU A 125 5.09 -14.84 2.44
CA LEU A 125 4.96 -13.75 1.47
C LEU A 125 4.33 -14.23 0.18
N GLN A 126 4.81 -15.35 -0.37
CA GLN A 126 4.23 -15.93 -1.57
C GLN A 126 2.76 -16.32 -1.37
N SER A 127 2.39 -16.85 -0.20
CA SER A 127 1.00 -17.23 0.09
C SER A 127 0.08 -16.01 0.16
N HIS A 128 0.48 -14.93 0.87
CA HIS A 128 -0.28 -13.68 0.91
C HIS A 128 -0.39 -13.01 -0.46
N ILE A 129 0.67 -13.02 -1.28
CA ILE A 129 0.64 -12.51 -2.67
C ILE A 129 -0.30 -13.35 -3.54
N THR A 130 -0.29 -14.67 -3.38
CA THR A 130 -1.18 -15.56 -4.13
C THR A 130 -2.64 -15.33 -3.74
N GLU A 131 -2.91 -15.12 -2.45
CA GLU A 131 -4.23 -14.79 -1.94
C GLU A 131 -4.70 -13.41 -2.45
N SER A 132 -3.83 -12.39 -2.37
CA SER A 132 -4.15 -11.05 -2.88
C SER A 132 -4.47 -11.08 -4.36
N TYR A 133 -3.71 -11.85 -5.16
CA TYR A 133 -3.96 -12.02 -6.59
C TYR A 133 -5.34 -12.64 -6.87
N LYS A 134 -5.72 -13.69 -6.13
CA LYS A 134 -7.05 -14.32 -6.25
C LYS A 134 -8.16 -13.33 -5.91
N MET A 135 -8.01 -12.58 -4.82
CA MET A 135 -8.99 -11.57 -4.41
C MET A 135 -9.13 -10.46 -5.46
N VAL A 136 -8.01 -9.93 -5.97
CA VAL A 136 -8.02 -8.88 -6.99
C VAL A 136 -8.67 -9.36 -8.29
N SER A 137 -8.39 -10.60 -8.68
CA SER A 137 -9.01 -11.21 -9.86
C SER A 137 -10.55 -11.27 -9.75
N ALA A 138 -11.08 -11.50 -8.54
CA ALA A 138 -12.52 -11.53 -8.30
C ALA A 138 -13.14 -10.14 -8.08
N LEU A 139 -12.42 -9.21 -7.43
CA LEU A 139 -12.98 -7.97 -6.91
C LEU A 139 -12.72 -6.73 -7.77
N TYR A 140 -11.75 -6.77 -8.69
CA TYR A 140 -11.38 -5.58 -9.46
C TYR A 140 -12.50 -5.07 -10.38
N GLY A 141 -13.23 -5.98 -11.04
CA GLY A 141 -14.39 -5.61 -11.86
C GLY A 141 -15.47 -4.86 -11.05
N PRO A 142 -16.00 -5.47 -9.98
CA PRO A 142 -16.95 -4.82 -9.08
C PRO A 142 -16.44 -3.50 -8.48
N PHE A 143 -15.15 -3.44 -8.11
CA PHE A 143 -14.52 -2.22 -7.62
C PHE A 143 -14.61 -1.09 -8.65
N LYS A 144 -14.26 -1.36 -9.92
CA LYS A 144 -14.34 -0.34 -10.98
C LYS A 144 -15.76 0.16 -11.20
N SER A 145 -16.74 -0.72 -11.27
CA SER A 145 -18.14 -0.34 -11.46
C SER A 145 -18.63 0.58 -10.35
N LYS A 146 -18.35 0.23 -9.08
CA LYS A 146 -18.72 1.07 -7.94
C LYS A 146 -17.98 2.41 -7.92
N ALA A 147 -16.71 2.42 -8.31
CA ALA A 147 -15.95 3.67 -8.39
C ALA A 147 -16.53 4.63 -9.45
N THR A 148 -17.00 4.10 -10.58
CA THR A 148 -17.66 4.92 -11.61
C THR A 148 -19.01 5.47 -11.18
N GLU A 149 -19.76 4.74 -10.36
CA GLU A 149 -21.05 5.19 -9.79
C GLU A 149 -20.89 6.36 -8.82
N GLN A 150 -19.74 6.52 -8.16
CA GLN A 150 -19.49 7.61 -7.20
C GLN A 150 -19.11 8.95 -7.86
N VAL A 151 -18.83 8.94 -9.16
CA VAL A 151 -18.42 10.13 -9.92
C VAL A 151 -19.59 10.70 -10.74
N GLY A 152 -20.72 9.97 -10.84
CA GLY A 152 -21.96 10.41 -11.47
C GLY A 152 -22.93 11.03 -10.47
#